data_AF-A0A381WB13-F1
#
_entry.id   AF-A0A381WB13-F1
#
_cell.length_a   1.000
_cell.length_b   1.000
_cell.length_c   1.000
_cell.angle_alpha   90.00
_cell.angle_beta   90.00
_cell.angle_gamma   90.00
#
_symmetry.space_group_name_H-M   'P 1'
#
loop_
_entity.id
_entity.type
_entity.pdbx_description
1 polymer ?
#
loop_
_entity_poly.entity_id
_entity_poly.type
_entity_poly.pdbx_seq_one_letter_code
_entity_poly.pdbx_strand_id
1 'polypeptide(L)' 'MKCAYCHQDIQPELRSGWDQGNNGEPLVNGRVCNSCNELVLQERLRLIQER' A
#
# COMPACT_ATOMS: atom_id res chain seq x y z
N MET A 1 3.93 6.17 11.26
CA MET A 1 2.80 5.23 11.12
C MET A 1 3.33 3.87 10.71
N LYS A 2 2.71 2.76 11.16
CA LYS A 2 3.13 1.40 10.79
C LYS A 2 2.37 0.89 9.56
N CYS A 3 3.05 0.18 8.67
CA CYS A 3 2.47 -0.51 7.53
C CYS A 3 1.56 -1.63 8.01
N ALA A 4 0.30 -1.65 7.58
CA ALA A 4 -0.67 -2.69 7.95
C ALA A 4 -0.32 -4.09 7.39
N TYR A 5 0.58 -4.17 6.40
CA TYR A 5 0.99 -5.43 5.78
C TYR A 5 2.28 -6.00 6.39
N CYS A 6 3.36 -5.20 6.44
CA CYS A 6 4.68 -5.67 6.92
C CYS A 6 5.07 -5.18 8.32
N HIS A 7 4.23 -4.36 8.95
CA HIS A 7 4.44 -3.80 10.29
C HIS A 7 5.70 -2.92 10.47
N GLN A 8 6.40 -2.58 9.39
CA GLN A 8 7.50 -1.61 9.42
C GLN A 8 7.00 -0.17 9.40
N ASP A 9 7.84 0.79 9.74
CA ASP A 9 7.50 2.22 9.62
C ASP A 9 7.34 2.64 8.17
N ILE A 10 6.22 3.31 7.88
CA ILE A 10 5.99 3.96 6.59
C ILE A 10 6.89 5.20 6.54
N GLN A 11 7.89 5.14 5.68
CA GLN A 11 8.76 6.26 5.38
C GLN A 11 8.07 7.23 4.41
N PRO A 12 8.29 8.55 4.54
CA PRO A 12 7.82 9.51 3.56
C PRO A 12 8.35 9.21 2.15
N GLU A 13 7.52 9.46 1.15
CA GLU A 13 7.93 9.38 -0.25
C GLU A 13 8.88 10.54 -0.58
N LEU A 14 10.01 10.22 -1.23
CA LEU A 14 11.14 11.15 -1.35
C LEU A 14 10.88 12.35 -2.28
N ARG A 15 9.97 12.24 -3.26
CA ARG A 15 9.70 13.30 -4.24
C ARG A 15 8.61 14.27 -3.79
N SER A 16 7.55 13.75 -3.22
CA SER A 16 6.34 14.47 -2.82
C SER A 16 6.33 14.84 -1.34
N GLY A 17 7.16 14.17 -0.52
CA GLY A 17 7.10 14.28 0.94
C GLY A 17 5.89 13.58 1.55
N TRP A 18 5.11 12.84 0.77
CA TRP A 18 3.90 12.17 1.25
C TRP A 18 4.23 11.12 2.31
N ASP A 19 3.68 11.27 3.51
CA ASP A 19 3.98 10.45 4.69
C ASP A 19 2.79 9.63 5.20
N GLN A 20 1.63 9.72 4.54
CA GLN A 20 0.40 9.01 4.97
C GLN A 20 0.24 7.60 4.37
N GLY A 21 1.23 7.09 3.62
CA GLY A 21 1.21 5.75 3.02
C GLY A 21 0.13 5.56 1.94
N ASN A 22 0.02 4.34 1.43
CA ASN A 22 -0.93 3.97 0.38
C ASN A 22 -2.13 3.22 0.96
N ASN A 23 -3.29 3.25 0.30
CA ASN A 23 -4.43 2.41 0.71
C ASN A 23 -4.04 0.92 0.56
N GLY A 24 -4.20 0.13 1.63
CA GLY A 24 -3.88 -1.30 1.69
C GLY A 24 -4.92 -2.24 1.08
N GLU A 25 -6.11 -1.74 0.76
CA GLU A 25 -7.18 -2.57 0.20
C GLU A 25 -6.85 -2.98 -1.24
N PRO A 26 -7.13 -4.24 -1.62
CA PRO A 26 -7.99 -5.20 -0.91
C PRO A 26 -7.25 -6.17 0.02
N LEU A 27 -5.91 -6.12 0.10
CA LEU A 27 -5.13 -7.12 0.84
C LEU A 27 -5.27 -6.98 2.36
N VAL A 28 -5.27 -5.75 2.87
CA VAL A 28 -5.35 -5.44 4.30
C VAL A 28 -6.16 -4.18 4.54
N ASN A 29 -6.85 -4.12 5.68
CA ASN A 29 -7.47 -2.88 6.14
C ASN A 29 -6.41 -1.97 6.78
N GLY A 30 -6.17 -0.80 6.18
CA GLY A 30 -5.24 0.20 6.69
C GLY A 30 -4.35 0.82 5.61
N ARG A 31 -3.23 1.42 6.05
CA ARG A 31 -2.22 2.04 5.17
C ARG A 31 -1.00 1.14 5.00
N VAL A 32 -0.42 1.12 3.81
CA VAL A 32 0.79 0.34 3.49
C VAL A 32 1.93 1.23 3.00
N CYS A 33 3.17 0.80 3.23
CA CYS A 33 4.36 1.47 2.70
C CYS A 33 4.45 1.32 1.17
N ASN A 34 5.34 2.09 0.54
CA ASN A 34 5.53 2.07 -0.92
C ASN A 34 5.97 0.70 -1.44
N SER A 35 6.79 -0.05 -0.68
CA SER A 35 7.21 -1.39 -1.08
C SER A 35 6.06 -2.41 -1.06
N CYS A 36 5.18 -2.37 -0.04
CA CYS A 36 4.01 -3.25 0.01
C CYS A 36 2.89 -2.83 -0.93
N ASN A 37 2.89 -1.58 -1.41
CA ASN A 37 1.87 -1.08 -2.32
C ASN A 37 1.85 -1.83 -3.67
N GLU A 38 2.98 -2.38 -4.11
CA GLU A 38 3.05 -3.15 -5.35
C GLU A 38 2.11 -4.36 -5.32
N LEU A 39 2.10 -5.12 -4.22
CA LEU A 39 1.21 -6.26 -4.02
C LEU A 39 -0.27 -5.84 -4.06
N VAL A 40 -0.57 -4.69 -3.44
CA VAL A 40 -1.92 -4.13 -3.43
C VAL A 40 -2.38 -3.76 -4.84
N LEU A 41 -1.51 -3.14 -5.64
CA LEU A 41 -1.83 -2.77 -7.03
C LEU A 41 -2.01 -3.99 -7.92
N GLN A 42 -1.18 -5.01 -7.78
CA GLN A 42 -1.32 -6.28 -8.50
C GLN A 42 -2.69 -6.92 -8.22
N GLU A 43 -3.10 -6.98 -6.95
CA GLU A 43 -4.37 -7.57 -6.58
C GLU A 43 -5.57 -6.75 -7.09
N ARG A 44 -5.48 -5.41 -7.08
CA ARG A 44 -6.50 -4.55 -7.70
C ARG A 44 -6.66 -4.82 -9.19
N LEU A 45 -5.55 -4.96 -9.92
CA LEU A 45 -5.58 -5.28 -11.34
C LEU A 45 -6.21 -6.65 -11.59
N ARG A 46 -5.86 -7.66 -10.78
CA ARG A 46 -6.46 -9.01 -10.84
C ARG A 46 -7.98 -8.95 -10.68
N LEU A 47 -8.46 -8.26 -9.64
CA LEU A 47 -9.91 -8.12 -9.39
C LEU A 47 -10.65 -7.36 -10.50
N ILE A 48 -9.99 -6.44 -11.20
CA ILE A 48 -10.60 -5.76 -12.35
C ILE A 48 -10.71 -6.71 -13.55
N GLN A 49 -9.72 -7.56 -13.79
CA GLN A 49 -9.70 -8.51 -14.90
C GLN A 49 -10.69 -9.67 -14.74
N GLU A 50 -11.08 -9.99 -13.50
CA GLU A 50 -12.04 -11.04 -13.18
C GLU A 50 -13.51 -10.58 -13.16
N ARG A 51 -13.77 -9.31 -13.51
CA ARG A 51 -15.10 -8.71 -13.61
C ARG A 51 -15.58 -8.62 -15.05
#